data_AF-A0A2D4SFM0-F1
#
_entry.id   AF-A0A2D4SFM0-F1
#
_cell.length_a   1.000
_cell.length_b   1.000
_cell.length_c   1.000
_cell.angle_alpha   90.00
_cell.angle_beta   90.00
_cell.angle_gamma   90.00
#
_symmetry.space_group_name_H-M   'P 1'
#
loop_
_entity.id
_entity.type
_entity.pdbx_description
1 polymer ?
#
loop_
_entity_poly.entity_id
_entity_poly.type
_entity_poly.pdbx_seq_one_letter_code
_entity_poly.pdbx_strand_id
1 'polypeptide(L)'
;MIAEVAVFVMLVGMALYLRMNRTLKIRALGFKSDEERAQELDEVVQWRSGSACPRHAILALMPGEQFCGAACKALTQRFEPGEEPELPLPKCTAPLDCSCEFQRVLERRRGPRRLEDRPSSELGFEDRRSGEDRRG
;
A
#
# COMPACT_ATOMS: atom_id res chain seq x y z
N MET A 1 -40.35 20.52 19.80
CA MET A 1 -40.93 19.91 18.58
C MET A 1 -40.49 20.61 17.29
N ILE A 2 -41.04 21.77 16.88
CA ILE A 2 -40.70 22.36 15.54
C ILE A 2 -39.21 22.77 15.42
N ALA A 3 -38.64 23.37 16.47
CA ALA A 3 -37.23 23.79 16.45
C ALA A 3 -36.25 22.61 16.40
N GLU A 4 -36.57 21.49 17.05
CA GLU A 4 -35.72 20.29 17.06
C GLU A 4 -35.69 19.62 15.69
N VAL A 5 -36.83 19.58 14.99
CA VAL A 5 -36.91 19.05 13.62
C VAL A 5 -36.07 19.90 12.66
N ALA A 6 -36.12 21.24 12.79
CA ALA A 6 -35.34 22.14 11.95
C ALA A 6 -33.83 21.97 12.13
N VAL A 7 -33.36 21.84 13.39
CA VAL A 7 -31.95 21.58 13.68
C VAL A 7 -31.51 20.22 13.13
N PHE A 8 -32.35 19.19 13.26
CA PHE A 8 -32.02 17.86 12.74
C PHE A 8 -31.89 17.86 11.21
N VAL A 9 -32.81 18.52 10.50
CA VAL A 9 -32.75 18.66 9.03
C VAL A 9 -31.50 19.41 8.59
N MET A 10 -31.10 20.47 9.30
CA MET A 10 -29.88 21.22 9.00
C MET A 10 -28.62 20.40 9.23
N LEU A 11 -28.55 19.62 10.31
CA LEU A 11 -27.42 18.75 10.61
C LEU A 11 -27.29 17.61 9.58
N VAL A 12 -28.40 16.98 9.22
CA VAL A 12 -28.42 15.93 8.18
C VAL A 12 -28.02 16.52 6.82
N GLY A 13 -28.57 17.68 6.45
CA GLY A 13 -28.21 18.39 5.22
C GLY A 13 -26.72 18.76 5.17
N MET A 14 -26.16 19.26 6.27
CA MET A 14 -24.74 19.59 6.37
C MET A 14 -23.85 18.35 6.29
N ALA A 15 -24.23 17.25 6.94
CA ALA A 15 -23.51 15.97 6.85
C ALA A 15 -23.49 15.41 5.42
N LEU A 16 -24.63 15.46 4.72
CA LEU A 16 -24.74 15.04 3.31
C LEU A 16 -23.88 15.93 2.39
N TYR A 17 -23.91 17.25 2.58
CA TYR A 17 -23.10 18.20 1.82
C TYR A 17 -21.60 17.94 2.00
N LEU A 18 -21.15 17.75 3.25
CA LEU A 18 -19.74 17.44 3.54
C LEU A 18 -19.30 16.10 2.96
N ARG A 19 -20.16 15.07 3.00
CA ARG A 19 -19.88 13.75 2.40
C ARG A 19 -19.74 13.84 0.88
N MET A 20 -20.61 14.61 0.22
CA MET A 20 -20.57 14.80 -1.24
C MET A 20 -19.35 15.61 -1.67
N ASN A 21 -18.96 16.64 -0.93
CA ASN A 21 -17.80 17.46 -1.26
C ASN A 21 -16.47 16.71 -1.05
N ARG A 22 -16.38 15.83 -0.03
CA ARG A 22 -15.22 14.94 0.17
C ARG A 22 -15.04 13.98 -1.00
N THR A 23 -16.10 13.32 -1.45
CA THR A 23 -16.03 12.35 -2.56
C THR A 23 -15.66 13.01 -3.88
N LEU A 24 -16.20 14.21 -4.17
CA LEU A 24 -15.83 14.99 -5.35
C LEU A 24 -14.36 15.42 -5.35
N LYS A 25 -13.82 15.87 -4.21
CA LYS A 25 -12.40 16.25 -4.10
C LYS A 25 -11.46 15.06 -4.25
N ILE A 26 -11.80 13.91 -3.67
CA ILE A 26 -11.01 12.68 -3.79
C ILE A 26 -10.90 12.27 -5.27
N ARG A 27 -12.04 12.28 -6.00
CA ARG A 27 -12.06 11.98 -7.45
C ARG A 27 -11.36 13.03 -8.31
N ALA A 28 -11.52 14.33 -8.01
CA ALA A 28 -10.88 15.41 -8.77
C ALA A 28 -9.35 15.38 -8.68
N LEU A 29 -8.81 14.89 -7.57
CA LEU A 29 -7.37 14.70 -7.37
C LEU A 29 -6.85 13.36 -7.94
N GLY A 30 -7.72 12.54 -8.55
CA GLY A 30 -7.35 11.23 -9.10
C GLY A 30 -7.05 10.18 -8.03
N PHE A 31 -7.42 10.42 -6.77
CA PHE A 31 -7.33 9.38 -5.74
C PHE A 31 -8.50 8.41 -5.91
N LYS A 32 -8.17 7.13 -6.09
CA LYS A 32 -9.15 6.04 -6.03
C LYS A 32 -9.67 5.92 -4.61
N SER A 33 -10.96 5.60 -4.44
CA SER A 33 -11.49 5.28 -3.11
C SER A 33 -10.82 4.02 -2.55
N ASP A 34 -10.84 3.83 -1.23
CA ASP A 34 -10.28 2.63 -0.61
C ASP A 34 -10.98 1.35 -1.11
N GLU A 35 -12.29 1.43 -1.39
CA GLU A 35 -13.06 0.35 -2.02
C GLU A 35 -12.59 0.07 -3.45
N GLU A 36 -12.36 1.09 -4.27
CA GLU A 36 -11.85 0.95 -5.64
C GLU A 36 -10.42 0.36 -5.65
N ARG A 37 -9.59 0.73 -4.67
CA ARG A 37 -8.25 0.14 -4.48
C ARG A 37 -8.33 -1.33 -4.05
N ALA A 38 -9.27 -1.66 -3.15
CA ALA A 38 -9.50 -3.03 -2.71
C ALA A 38 -10.01 -3.91 -3.86
N GLN A 39 -10.92 -3.39 -4.69
CA GLN A 39 -11.41 -4.09 -5.89
C GLN A 39 -10.30 -4.30 -6.92
N GLU A 40 -9.46 -3.28 -7.19
CA GLU A 40 -8.31 -3.44 -8.09
C GLU A 40 -7.30 -4.46 -7.56
N LEU A 41 -7.08 -4.48 -6.23
CA LEU A 41 -6.26 -5.50 -5.58
C LEU A 41 -6.86 -6.89 -5.76
N ASP A 42 -8.17 -7.05 -5.54
CA ASP A 42 -8.86 -8.32 -5.68
C ASP A 42 -8.85 -8.81 -7.13
N GLU A 43 -9.05 -7.92 -8.10
CA GLU A 43 -8.96 -8.22 -9.53
C GLU A 43 -7.54 -8.66 -9.95
N VAL A 44 -6.50 -8.02 -9.41
CA VAL A 44 -5.10 -8.43 -9.65
C VAL A 44 -4.77 -9.77 -8.99
N VAL A 45 -5.34 -10.04 -7.81
CA VAL A 45 -5.18 -11.31 -7.09
C VAL A 45 -5.93 -12.44 -7.78
N GLN A 46 -7.14 -12.19 -8.27
CA GLN A 46 -7.99 -13.17 -8.95
C GLN A 46 -7.47 -13.53 -10.35
N TRP A 47 -6.49 -12.78 -10.87
CA TRP A 47 -5.79 -13.10 -12.10
C TRP A 47 -4.99 -14.41 -11.95
N ARG A 48 -5.66 -15.50 -12.35
CA ARG A 48 -5.27 -16.92 -12.36
C ARG A 48 -3.80 -17.25 -12.05
N SER A 49 -3.66 -18.11 -11.05
CA SER A 49 -2.51 -18.92 -10.62
C SER A 49 -1.83 -19.81 -11.69
N GLY A 50 -1.96 -19.49 -12.98
CA GLY A 50 -1.36 -20.22 -14.10
C GLY A 50 -0.61 -19.35 -15.11
N SER A 51 -0.59 -18.03 -14.96
CA SER A 51 0.09 -17.12 -15.88
C SER A 51 0.90 -16.11 -15.11
N ALA A 52 2.19 -15.98 -15.44
CA ALA A 52 3.16 -15.10 -14.81
C ALA A 52 2.66 -13.63 -14.72
N CYS A 53 1.95 -13.30 -13.64
CA CYS A 53 1.31 -12.01 -13.48
C CYS A 53 2.37 -10.91 -13.27
N PRO A 54 2.27 -9.73 -13.91
CA PRO A 54 3.26 -8.65 -13.84
C PRO A 54 3.51 -7.99 -12.50
N ARG A 55 2.67 -8.27 -11.50
CA ARG A 55 2.64 -7.56 -10.24
C ARG A 55 2.78 -8.59 -9.13
N HIS A 56 3.83 -8.45 -8.33
CA HIS A 56 4.01 -9.25 -7.13
C HIS A 56 3.12 -8.62 -6.06
N ALA A 57 2.01 -9.28 -5.72
CA ALA A 57 1.25 -8.91 -4.54
C ALA A 57 2.11 -9.25 -3.32
N ILE A 58 2.40 -8.26 -2.50
CA ILE A 58 3.13 -8.40 -1.24
C ILE A 58 2.21 -7.99 -0.10
N LEU A 59 2.38 -8.58 1.07
CA LEU A 59 1.70 -8.17 2.29
C LEU A 59 2.60 -7.20 3.06
N ALA A 60 2.07 -6.02 3.34
CA ALA A 60 2.68 -5.04 4.24
C ALA A 60 1.86 -5.02 5.53
N LEU A 61 2.55 -5.02 6.67
CA LEU A 61 1.88 -4.86 7.95
C LEU A 61 1.43 -3.39 8.09
N MET A 62 0.17 -3.17 8.41
CA MET A 62 -0.39 -1.86 8.71
C MET A 62 -0.62 -1.77 10.22
N PRO A 63 -0.05 -0.77 10.90
CA PRO A 63 -0.23 -0.61 12.33
C PRO A 63 -1.62 0.01 12.57
N GLY A 64 -2.42 -0.64 13.42
CA GLY A 64 -3.66 -0.05 13.91
C GLY A 64 -3.41 1.02 14.99
N GLU A 65 -4.47 1.56 15.57
CA GLU A 65 -4.38 2.55 16.66
C GLU A 65 -3.58 2.03 17.87
N GLN A 66 -3.65 0.73 18.12
CA GLN A 66 -2.87 0.04 19.13
C GLN A 66 -1.90 -0.93 18.44
N PHE A 67 -0.70 -0.46 18.16
CA PHE A 67 0.35 -1.24 17.50
C PHE A 67 1.42 -1.68 18.50
N CYS A 68 1.87 -2.92 18.36
CA CYS A 68 2.92 -3.46 19.23
C CYS A 68 4.32 -3.08 18.73
N GLY A 69 5.32 -3.14 19.63
CA GLY A 69 6.71 -2.89 19.26
C GLY A 69 7.25 -3.89 18.21
N ALA A 70 6.69 -5.10 18.15
CA ALA A 70 7.00 -6.07 17.11
C ALA A 70 6.45 -5.64 15.73
N ALA A 71 5.24 -5.09 15.70
CA ALA A 71 4.66 -4.55 14.47
C ALA A 71 5.53 -3.42 13.92
N CYS A 72 6.02 -2.52 14.78
CA CYS A 72 6.91 -1.43 14.38
C CYS A 72 8.16 -1.92 13.64
N LYS A 73 8.74 -3.05 14.05
CA LYS A 73 9.89 -3.67 13.39
C LYS A 73 9.53 -4.36 12.07
N ALA A 74 8.30 -4.86 11.96
CA ALA A 74 7.79 -5.55 10.78
C ALA A 74 7.19 -4.59 9.72
N LEU A 75 6.95 -3.31 10.04
CA LEU A 75 6.40 -2.31 9.11
C LEU A 75 7.22 -2.16 7.82
N THR A 76 8.54 -2.32 7.92
CA THR A 76 9.46 -2.18 6.76
C THR A 76 9.62 -3.48 5.99
N GLN A 77 9.09 -4.58 6.53
CA GLN A 77 9.15 -5.90 5.92
C GLN A 77 7.96 -6.11 5.00
N ARG A 78 8.19 -6.93 3.98
CA ARG A 78 7.20 -7.28 2.96
C ARG A 78 7.18 -8.79 2.90
N PHE A 79 6.00 -9.35 3.03
CA PHE A 79 5.81 -10.80 3.03
C PHE A 79 5.18 -11.23 1.72
N GLU A 80 5.54 -12.40 1.22
CA GLU A 80 4.80 -13.02 0.13
C GLU A 80 3.49 -13.61 0.68
N PRO A 81 2.38 -13.58 -0.08
CA PRO A 81 1.14 -14.22 0.34
C PRO A 81 1.35 -15.73 0.56
N GLY A 82 1.11 -16.20 1.78
CA GLY A 82 1.39 -17.55 2.27
C GLY A 82 2.65 -17.68 3.15
N GLU A 83 3.53 -16.68 3.15
CA GLU A 83 4.74 -16.63 4.01
C GLU A 83 4.62 -15.61 5.15
N GLU A 84 3.49 -14.91 5.26
CA GLU A 84 3.23 -13.99 6.36
C GLU A 84 3.16 -14.70 7.71
N PRO A 85 3.71 -14.10 8.78
CA PRO A 85 3.52 -14.61 10.12
C PRO A 85 2.06 -14.46 10.54
N GLU A 86 1.56 -15.42 11.31
CA GLU A 86 0.22 -15.32 11.88
C GLU A 86 0.11 -14.10 12.83
N LEU A 87 -1.02 -13.40 12.75
CA LEU A 87 -1.37 -12.36 13.70
C LEU A 87 -2.15 -13.00 14.86
N PRO A 88 -1.88 -12.60 16.12
CA PRO A 88 -0.92 -11.58 16.55
C PRO A 88 0.54 -12.06 16.46
N LEU A 89 1.46 -11.14 16.11
CA LEU A 89 2.88 -11.47 15.97
C LEU A 89 3.43 -12.15 17.24
N PRO A 90 4.38 -13.09 17.13
CA PRO A 90 4.89 -13.87 18.27
C PRO A 90 5.62 -13.04 19.35
N LYS A 91 5.83 -11.73 19.11
CA LYS A 91 6.40 -10.76 20.07
C LYS A 91 5.46 -9.57 20.31
N CYS A 92 4.17 -9.77 20.10
CA CYS A 92 3.17 -8.73 20.34
C CYS A 92 3.10 -8.41 21.82
N THR A 93 3.34 -7.15 22.17
CA THR A 93 3.24 -6.63 23.55
C THR A 93 1.80 -6.40 23.99
N ALA A 94 0.83 -6.49 23.07
CA ALA A 94 -0.60 -6.25 23.33
C ALA A 94 -1.48 -7.24 22.54
N PRO A 95 -1.40 -8.55 22.77
CA PRO A 95 -2.08 -9.55 21.94
C PRO A 95 -3.61 -9.49 21.98
N LEU A 96 -4.20 -8.92 23.03
CA LEU A 96 -5.66 -8.80 23.18
C LEU A 96 -6.24 -7.56 22.48
N ASP A 97 -5.45 -6.48 22.37
CA ASP A 97 -5.91 -5.18 21.85
C ASP A 97 -5.20 -4.75 20.56
N CYS A 98 -4.32 -5.60 20.01
CA CYS A 98 -3.54 -5.29 18.81
C CYS A 98 -4.45 -5.27 17.57
N SER A 99 -4.58 -4.10 16.95
CA SER A 99 -5.34 -3.87 15.72
C SER A 99 -4.47 -3.82 14.47
N CYS A 100 -3.32 -4.50 14.49
CA CYS A 100 -2.47 -4.59 13.30
C CYS A 100 -3.08 -5.55 12.27
N GLU A 101 -3.01 -5.17 11.00
CA GLU A 101 -3.57 -5.95 9.90
C GLU A 101 -2.55 -6.06 8.77
N PHE A 102 -2.54 -7.18 8.05
CA PHE A 102 -1.79 -7.28 6.82
C PHE A 102 -2.60 -6.73 5.66
N GLN A 103 -2.07 -5.72 4.98
CA GLN A 103 -2.66 -5.17 3.78
C GLN A 103 -1.88 -5.63 2.55
N ARG A 104 -2.60 -6.13 1.54
CA ARG A 104 -2.01 -6.46 0.24
C ARG A 104 -1.64 -5.17 -0.48
N VAL A 105 -0.39 -5.09 -0.90
CA VAL A 105 0.16 -3.98 -1.67
C VAL A 105 0.66 -4.53 -2.99
N LEU A 106 0.34 -3.86 -4.09
CA LEU A 106 0.88 -4.19 -5.41
C LEU A 106 2.28 -3.60 -5.54
N GLU A 107 3.30 -4.46 -5.52
CA GLU A 107 4.65 -4.02 -5.84
C GLU A 107 4.75 -3.80 -7.36
N ARG A 108 4.91 -2.53 -7.76
CA ARG A 108 5.10 -2.15 -9.18
C ARG A 108 6.47 -2.54 -9.73
N ARG A 109 7.40 -2.98 -8.87
CA ARG A 109 8.78 -3.30 -9.22
C ARG A 109 8.92 -4.81 -9.38
N ARG A 110 9.04 -5.25 -10.64
CA ARG A 110 9.55 -6.60 -10.98
C ARG A 110 11.07 -6.56 -10.92
N GLY A 111 11.66 -6.99 -9.80
CA GLY A 111 13.08 -7.36 -9.76
C GLY A 111 14.00 -6.51 -8.88
N PRO A 112 15.26 -6.96 -8.73
CA PRO A 112 16.27 -6.32 -7.89
C PRO A 112 16.47 -4.85 -8.29
N ARG A 113 16.75 -3.99 -7.30
CA ARG A 113 16.79 -2.53 -7.47
C ARG A 113 17.79 -2.07 -8.53
N ARG A 114 18.76 -2.91 -8.90
CA ARG A 114 19.68 -2.77 -10.02
C ARG A 114 20.10 -4.15 -10.51
N LEU A 115 20.45 -4.27 -11.79
CA LEU A 115 21.30 -5.33 -12.35
C LEU A 115 22.72 -5.22 -11.75
N GLU A 116 22.86 -5.27 -10.43
CA GLU A 116 24.17 -5.21 -9.76
C GLU A 116 24.91 -6.56 -9.89
N ASP A 117 24.24 -7.64 -10.29
CA ASP A 117 24.85 -8.96 -10.52
C ASP A 117 25.12 -9.29 -12.01
N ARG A 118 24.88 -8.35 -12.93
CA ARG A 118 25.27 -8.57 -14.33
C ARG A 118 26.59 -7.82 -14.59
N PRO A 119 27.69 -8.53 -14.87
CA PRO A 119 28.95 -7.85 -15.15
C PRO A 119 28.74 -6.90 -16.32
N SER A 120 29.21 -5.66 -16.18
CA SER A 120 29.05 -4.60 -17.19
C SER A 120 29.56 -5.00 -18.58
N SER A 121 30.43 -6.02 -18.64
CA SER A 121 30.95 -6.63 -19.86
C SER A 121 29.90 -7.28 -20.76
N GLU A 122 28.74 -7.67 -20.25
CA GLU A 122 27.69 -8.32 -21.07
C GLU A 122 26.74 -7.34 -21.76
N LEU A 123 26.66 -6.09 -21.30
CA LEU A 123 25.63 -5.17 -21.77
C LEU A 123 25.98 -4.46 -23.08
N GLY A 124 27.15 -4.71 -23.68
CA GLY A 124 27.54 -4.16 -24.99
C GLY A 124 27.56 -2.63 -25.08
N PHE A 125 27.32 -1.94 -23.96
CA PHE A 125 27.42 -0.50 -23.84
C PHE A 125 28.82 -0.16 -23.34
N GLU A 126 29.61 0.52 -24.15
CA GLU A 126 30.85 1.14 -23.70
C GLU A 126 30.57 2.03 -22.48
N ASP A 127 31.42 1.91 -21.45
CA ASP A 127 31.31 2.73 -20.26
C ASP A 127 31.64 4.19 -20.58
N ARG A 128 30.60 4.96 -20.93
CA ARG A 128 30.69 6.41 -21.19
C ARG A 128 31.09 7.21 -19.94
N ARG A 129 31.29 6.57 -18.78
CA ARG A 129 31.81 7.23 -17.56
C ARG A 129 33.32 7.41 -17.59
N SER A 130 34.03 6.88 -18.59
CA SER A 130 35.47 7.07 -18.78
C SER A 130 35.82 8.20 -19.77
N GLY A 131 34.97 9.23 -19.86
CA GLY A 131 35.34 10.44 -20.60
C GLY A 131 36.58 11.09 -19.97
N GLU A 132 37.64 11.25 -20.76
CA GLU A 132 38.92 11.87 -20.41
C GLU A 132 38.77 13.34 -19.94
N ASP A 133 37.59 13.92 -20.16
CA ASP A 133 37.24 15.31 -19.87
C ASP A 133 36.84 15.58 -18.40
N ARG A 134 37.22 14.69 -17.47
CA ARG A 134 37.21 15.01 -16.03
C ARG A 134 38.44 15.85 -15.72
N ARG A 135 38.31 17.15 -15.96
CA ARG A 135 39.31 18.20 -15.65
C ARG A 135 39.97 17.94 -14.30
N GLY A 136 41.22 17.50 -14.35
CA GLY A 136 42.21 17.73 -13.28
C GLY A 136 42.69 19.17 -13.30
#